data_AF-A0A9Q4DJM8-F1
#
_entry.id   AF-A0A9Q4DJM8-F1
#
_cell.length_a   1.000
_cell.length_b   1.000
_cell.length_c   1.000
_cell.angle_alpha   90.00
_cell.angle_beta   90.00
_cell.angle_gamma   90.00
#
_symmetry.space_group_name_H-M   'P 1'
#
loop_
_entity.id
_entity.type
_entity.pdbx_description
1 polymer ?
#
loop_
_entity_poly.entity_id
_entity_poly.type
_entity_poly.pdbx_seq_one_letter_code
_entity_poly.pdbx_strand_id
1 'polypeptide(L)' 'MQKYVDPGSPIVKTHINGVEIPNTLIDLGVAINIMSRQTMDQLKLPNLIFTPTLLQLADRSIIKPDGVLEDIPVSLDSW' A
#
# COMPACT_ATOMS: atom_id res chain seq x y z
N MET A 1 -31.97 -6.37 7.44
CA MET A 1 -30.71 -5.94 6.79
C MET A 1 -29.81 -7.14 6.69
N GLN A 2 -29.42 -7.52 5.47
CA GLN A 2 -28.48 -8.61 5.24
C GLN A 2 -27.07 -8.09 5.53
N LYS A 3 -26.44 -8.62 6.58
CA LYS A 3 -25.04 -8.32 6.89
C LYS A 3 -24.20 -9.21 5.97
N TYR A 4 -23.34 -8.61 5.14
CA TYR A 4 -22.37 -9.39 4.37
C TYR A 4 -21.41 -10.07 5.34
N VAL A 5 -21.02 -11.31 5.00
CA VAL A 5 -19.99 -12.02 5.74
C VAL A 5 -18.68 -11.26 5.55
N ASP A 6 -17.94 -11.07 6.63
CA ASP A 6 -16.62 -10.46 6.58
C ASP A 6 -15.71 -11.30 5.67
N PRO A 7 -15.18 -10.75 4.57
CA PRO A 7 -14.29 -11.49 3.68
C PRO A 7 -12.91 -11.79 4.34
N GLY A 8 -12.64 -11.25 5.53
CA GLY A 8 -11.35 -11.35 6.20
C GLY A 8 -10.43 -10.23 5.71
N SER A 9 -9.16 -10.55 5.41
CA SER A 9 -8.23 -9.58 4.83
C SER A 9 -8.49 -9.45 3.34
N PRO A 10 -9.02 -8.31 2.87
CA PRO A 10 -9.44 -8.17 1.50
C PRO A 10 -8.17 -7.93 0.65
N ILE A 11 -7.82 -8.91 -0.19
CA ILE A 11 -6.63 -8.89 -1.06
C ILE A 11 -7.10 -8.70 -2.50
N VAL A 12 -6.48 -7.77 -3.21
CA VAL A 12 -6.69 -7.55 -4.65
C VAL A 12 -5.38 -7.56 -5.41
N LYS A 13 -5.50 -7.89 -6.69
CA LYS A 13 -4.47 -7.57 -7.67
C LYS A 13 -4.42 -6.07 -7.89
N THR A 14 -3.23 -5.51 -7.78
CA THR A 14 -2.95 -4.10 -8.02
C THR A 14 -1.92 -3.97 -9.11
N HIS A 15 -2.04 -2.96 -9.95
CA HIS A 15 -1.03 -2.59 -10.91
C HIS A 15 -0.36 -1.31 -10.43
N ILE A 16 0.95 -1.36 -10.19
CA ILE A 16 1.76 -0.20 -9.79
C ILE A 16 2.74 0.08 -10.92
N ASN A 17 2.64 1.26 -11.53
CA ASN A 17 3.47 1.62 -12.69
C ASN A 17 3.42 0.57 -13.82
N GLY A 18 2.24 -0.04 -14.03
CA GLY A 18 2.02 -1.07 -15.05
C GLY A 18 2.52 -2.48 -14.68
N VAL A 19 3.06 -2.69 -13.49
CA VAL A 19 3.49 -4.01 -12.99
C VAL A 19 2.42 -4.59 -12.06
N GLU A 20 2.01 -5.83 -12.32
CA GLU A 20 1.07 -6.57 -11.47
C GLU A 20 1.71 -6.94 -10.12
N ILE A 21 1.03 -6.58 -9.04
CA ILE A 21 1.27 -7.00 -7.66
C ILE A 21 0.07 -7.88 -7.27
N PRO A 22 0.26 -9.20 -7.13
CA PRO A 22 -0.85 -10.14 -7.02
C PRO A 22 -1.57 -10.07 -5.66
N ASN A 23 -0.87 -9.63 -4.60
CA ASN A 23 -1.35 -9.71 -3.22
C ASN A 23 -1.26 -8.34 -2.53
N THR A 24 -2.11 -7.38 -2.91
CA THR A 24 -2.21 -6.10 -2.20
C THR A 24 -3.33 -6.15 -1.19
N LEU A 25 -3.00 -5.91 0.08
CA LEU A 25 -3.98 -5.71 1.13
C LEU A 25 -4.63 -4.34 0.99
N ILE A 26 -5.97 -4.29 1.02
CA ILE A 26 -6.70 -3.02 1.02
C ILE A 26 -7.20 -2.75 2.44
N ASP A 27 -6.54 -1.82 3.10
CA ASP A 27 -6.97 -1.32 4.40
C ASP A 27 -7.82 -0.07 4.22
N LEU A 28 -9.15 -0.22 4.32
CA LEU A 28 -10.10 0.89 4.24
C LEU A 28 -10.08 1.78 5.51
N GLY A 29 -9.43 1.33 6.58
CA GLY A 29 -9.27 2.09 7.82
C GLY A 29 -8.12 3.08 7.80
N VAL A 30 -7.28 3.06 6.75
CA VAL A 30 -6.05 3.85 6.66
C VAL A 30 -6.11 4.79 5.47
N ALA A 31 -5.74 6.05 5.69
CA ALA A 31 -5.78 7.10 4.66
C ALA A 31 -4.51 7.18 3.78
N ILE A 32 -3.56 6.26 3.98
CA ILE A 32 -2.25 6.26 3.32
C ILE A 32 -1.95 4.89 2.72
N ASN A 33 -1.22 4.88 1.61
CA ASN A 33 -0.67 3.66 1.02
C ASN A 33 0.74 3.41 1.57
N ILE A 34 1.06 2.17 1.92
CA ILE A 34 2.39 1.77 2.40
C ILE A 34 2.94 0.72 1.44
N MET A 35 4.22 0.87 1.05
CA MET A 35 4.95 -0.07 0.23
C MET A 35 6.23 -0.50 0.94
N SER A 36 6.56 -1.79 0.87
CA SER A 36 7.84 -2.27 1.39
C SER A 36 9.00 -1.81 0.50
N ARG A 37 10.18 -1.62 1.08
CA ARG A 37 11.39 -1.30 0.32
C ARG A 37 11.71 -2.35 -0.74
N GLN A 38 11.51 -3.63 -0.41
CA GLN A 38 11.71 -4.73 -1.34
C GLN A 38 10.80 -4.61 -2.58
N THR A 39 9.51 -4.30 -2.38
CA THR A 39 8.56 -4.10 -3.48
C THR A 39 8.96 -2.92 -4.35
N MET A 40 9.38 -1.80 -3.73
CA MET A 40 9.87 -0.63 -4.46
C MET A 40 11.08 -0.96 -5.35
N ASP A 41 12.06 -1.68 -4.80
CA ASP A 41 13.28 -2.06 -5.51
C ASP A 41 12.96 -3.01 -6.68
N GLN A 42 12.03 -3.96 -6.49
CA GLN A 42 11.55 -4.87 -7.55
C GLN A 42 10.88 -4.12 -8.70
N LEU A 43 10.10 -3.08 -8.37
CA LEU A 43 9.39 -2.25 -9.33
C LEU A 43 10.28 -1.21 -10.01
N LYS A 44 11.54 -1.06 -9.57
CA LYS A 44 12.50 -0.06 -10.07
C LYS A 44 11.90 1.36 -10.07
N LEU A 45 11.15 1.68 -9.02
CA LEU A 45 10.49 2.98 -8.87
C LEU A 45 11.52 4.10 -8.63
N PRO A 46 11.17 5.35 -8.96
CA PRO A 46 12.10 6.48 -8.87
C PRO A 46 12.54 6.80 -7.44
N ASN A 47 13.38 7.81 -7.30
CA ASN A 47 13.92 8.23 -6.01
C ASN A 47 12.81 8.64 -5.03
N LEU A 48 13.03 8.28 -3.77
CA LEU A 48 12.19 8.70 -2.66
C LEU A 48 12.38 10.18 -2.35
N ILE A 49 11.28 10.86 -2.08
CA ILE A 49 11.29 12.21 -1.54
C ILE A 49 11.38 12.10 -0.02
N PHE A 50 12.31 12.86 0.58
CA PHE A 50 12.46 12.87 2.02
C PHE A 50 11.15 13.29 2.71
N THR A 51 10.81 12.61 3.79
CA THR A 51 9.70 12.99 4.66
C THR A 51 10.12 12.93 6.13
N PRO A 52 9.76 13.92 6.97
CA PRO A 52 10.00 13.86 8.41
C PRO A 52 8.95 13.02 9.15
N THR A 53 8.01 12.39 8.43
CA THR A 53 6.86 11.67 8.99
C THR A 53 7.26 10.41 9.77
N LEU A 54 6.53 10.15 10.86
CA LEU A 54 6.50 8.87 11.57
C LEU A 54 5.09 8.30 11.49
N LEU A 55 4.99 7.00 11.22
CA LEU A 55 3.72 6.29 11.13
C LEU A 55 3.52 5.45 12.37
N GLN A 56 2.35 5.54 13.00
CA GLN A 56 1.93 4.60 14.02
C GLN A 56 0.98 3.58 13.39
N LEU A 57 1.36 2.31 13.42
CA LEU A 57 0.53 1.22 12.90
C LEU A 57 -0.52 0.77 13.93
N ALA A 58 -1.47 -0.07 13.50
CA ALA A 58 -2.52 -0.60 14.36
C ALA A 58 -1.98 -1.44 15.54
N ASP A 59 -0.81 -2.07 15.38
CA ASP A 59 -0.10 -2.78 16.44
C ASP A 59 0.68 -1.83 17.39
N ARG A 60 0.50 -0.51 17.20
CA ARG A 60 1.14 0.60 17.93
C ARG A 60 2.64 0.73 17.70
N SER A 61 3.22 -0.07 16.80
CA SER A 61 4.59 0.14 16.36
C SER A 61 4.72 1.49 15.65
N ILE A 62 5.90 2.10 15.79
CA ILE A 62 6.22 3.37 15.13
C ILE A 62 7.26 3.08 14.06
N ILE A 63 6.94 3.43 12.82
CA ILE A 63 7.82 3.23 11.66
C ILE A 63 8.22 4.61 11.12
N LYS A 64 9.51 4.74 10.79
CA LYS A 64 10.02 5.85 9.99
C LYS A 64 10.11 5.38 8.52
N PRO A 65 9.29 5.93 7.60
CA PRO A 65 9.44 5.64 6.18
C PRO A 65 10.80 6.12 5.65
N ASP A 66 11.33 5.41 4.66
CA ASP A 66 12.52 5.86 3.92
C ASP A 66 12.26 7.16 3.14
N GLY A 67 11.01 7.41 2.78
CA GLY A 67 10.54 8.59 2.06
C GLY A 67 9.13 8.40 1.50
N VAL A 68 8.74 9.28 0.59
CA VAL A 68 7.46 9.24 -0.13
C VAL A 68 7.72 9.06 -1.62
N LEU A 69 6.88 8.26 -2.26
CA LEU A 69 6.76 8.18 -3.71
C LEU A 69 5.60 9.08 -4.13
N GLU A 70 5.87 10.04 -5.01
CA GLU A 70 4.85 10.92 -5.58
C GLU A 70 4.56 10.53 -7.03
N ASP A 71 3.32 10.75 -7.47
CA ASP A 71 2.87 10.59 -8.86
C ASP A 71 3.08 9.21 -9.50
N ILE A 72 2.99 8.14 -8.68
CA ILE A 72 3.04 6.76 -9.18
C ILE A 72 1.62 6.30 -9.56
N PRO A 73 1.37 5.88 -10.82
CA PRO A 73 0.06 5.39 -11.22
C PRO A 73 -0.22 4.04 -10.55
N VAL A 74 -1.39 3.94 -9.94
CA VAL A 74 -1.90 2.73 -9.27
C VAL A 74 -3.31 2.45 -9.77
N SER A 75 -3.58 1.20 -10.17
CA SER A 75 -4.93 0.73 -10.49
C SER A 75 -5.21 -0.62 -9.83
N LEU A 76 -6.48 -0.88 -9.54
CA LEU A 76 -6.94 -2.11 -8.91
C LEU A 76 -7.77 -2.91 -9.91
N ASP A 77 -7.65 -4.23 -9.86
CA ASP A 77 -8.66 -5.08 -10.48
C ASP A 77 -9.98 -4.97 -9.71
N SER A 78 -11.08 -5.29 -10.38
CA SER A 78 -12.41 -5.29 -9.74
C SER A 78 -12.48 -6.36 -8.65
N TRP A 79 -13.19 -6.02 -7.57
CA TRP A 79 -13.59 -6.96 -6.52
C TRP A 79 -14.71 -7.88 -6.98
#